data_AF-A0A2E8BVK4-F1
#
_entry.id   AF-A0A2E8BVK4-F1
#
_cell.length_a   1.000
_cell.length_b   1.000
_cell.length_c   1.000
_cell.angle_alpha   90.00
_cell.angle_beta   90.00
_cell.angle_gamma   90.00
#
_symmetry.space_group_name_H-M   'P 1'
#
loop_
_entity.id
_entity.type
_entity.pdbx_description
1 polymer ?
#
loop_
_entity_poly.entity_id
_entity_poly.type
_entity_poly.pdbx_seq_one_letter_code
_entity_poly.pdbx_strand_id
1 'polypeptide(L)'
;MEHIKDILPTVLSSIKEKPVAIYAFSFKHSKGKVPEGVPVLDCRTMKNCFSIPAARKAPQFNGLVAKGLNAAWEKKHLACGCDYGKHRSVAVAEEISKQLGVPLIKL
;
A
#
# COMPACT_ATOMS: atom_id res chain seq x y z
N MET A 1 -29.34 -32.70 8.82
CA MET A 1 -28.18 -31.86 9.18
C MET A 1 -27.32 -31.64 7.93
N GLU A 2 -27.84 -30.96 6.90
CA GLU A 2 -27.24 -30.93 5.55
C GLU A 2 -27.11 -29.51 4.96
N HIS A 3 -26.82 -28.50 5.78
CA HIS A 3 -26.65 -27.13 5.27
C HIS A 3 -25.30 -26.48 5.61
N ILE A 4 -24.44 -27.14 6.38
CA ILE A 4 -23.15 -26.53 6.79
C ILE A 4 -22.07 -26.70 5.70
N LYS A 5 -22.12 -27.79 4.92
CA LYS A 5 -21.06 -28.14 3.96
C LYS A 5 -21.03 -27.22 2.73
N ASP A 6 -22.18 -26.66 2.33
CA ASP A 6 -22.26 -25.73 1.19
C ASP A 6 -21.94 -24.28 1.57
N ILE A 7 -22.06 -23.92 2.86
CA ILE A 7 -21.72 -22.57 3.35
C ILE A 7 -20.20 -22.39 3.40
N LEU A 8 -19.45 -23.41 3.79
CA LEU A 8 -17.98 -23.35 3.91
C LEU A 8 -17.27 -22.90 2.61
N PRO A 9 -17.49 -23.52 1.44
CA PRO A 9 -16.83 -23.09 0.21
C PRO A 9 -17.26 -21.68 -0.24
N THR A 10 -18.51 -21.28 0.01
CA THR A 10 -19.00 -19.93 -0.32
C THR A 10 -18.45 -18.85 0.61
N VAL A 11 -18.27 -19.16 1.90
CA VAL A 11 -17.63 -18.26 2.86
C VAL A 11 -16.13 -18.15 2.58
N LEU A 12 -15.47 -19.26 2.24
CA LEU A 12 -14.05 -19.29 1.86
C LEU A 12 -13.79 -18.53 0.54
N SER A 13 -14.68 -18.64 -0.45
CA SER A 13 -14.56 -17.88 -1.72
C SER A 13 -14.85 -16.39 -1.57
N SER A 14 -15.51 -15.98 -0.48
CA SER A 14 -15.82 -14.59 -0.16
C SER A 14 -14.74 -13.91 0.70
N ILE A 15 -13.73 -14.63 1.15
CA ILE A 15 -12.56 -14.03 1.81
C ILE A 15 -11.76 -13.31 0.73
N LYS A 16 -11.86 -11.98 0.68
CA LYS A 16 -10.94 -11.18 -0.15
C LYS A 16 -9.51 -11.58 0.20
N GLU A 17 -8.80 -12.14 -0.76
CA GLU A 17 -7.39 -12.47 -0.59
C GLU A 17 -6.64 -11.21 -0.16
N LYS A 18 -5.85 -11.35 0.90
CA LYS A 18 -5.07 -10.25 1.47
C LYS A 18 -4.10 -9.71 0.41
N PRO A 19 -3.78 -8.40 0.40
CA PRO A 19 -2.79 -7.88 -0.52
C PRO A 19 -1.45 -8.60 -0.35
N VAL A 20 -0.73 -8.85 -1.44
CA VAL A 20 0.48 -9.68 -1.42
C VAL A 20 1.68 -8.89 -0.92
N ALA A 21 1.81 -7.63 -1.32
CA ALA A 21 2.91 -6.75 -0.94
C ALA A 21 2.55 -5.28 -1.15
N ILE A 22 3.25 -4.41 -0.42
CA ILE A 22 3.27 -2.97 -0.64
C ILE A 22 4.67 -2.57 -1.11
N TYR A 23 4.75 -1.74 -2.14
CA TYR A 23 6.01 -1.22 -2.67
C TYR A 23 6.20 0.25 -2.29
N ALA A 24 7.43 0.65 -1.98
CA ALA A 24 7.82 2.05 -1.90
C ALA A 24 8.87 2.32 -2.99
N PHE A 25 8.66 3.35 -3.81
CA PHE A 25 9.57 3.65 -4.92
C PHE A 25 9.80 5.15 -5.11
N SER A 26 10.75 5.44 -6.00
CA SER A 26 11.15 6.78 -6.43
C SER A 26 10.64 7.08 -7.83
N PHE A 27 10.05 8.25 -8.06
CA PHE A 27 9.73 8.71 -9.41
C PHE A 27 10.97 9.17 -10.19
N LYS A 28 12.01 9.68 -9.50
CA LYS A 28 13.21 10.23 -10.15
C LYS A 28 14.35 9.23 -10.25
N HIS A 29 14.35 8.19 -9.43
CA HIS A 29 15.40 7.17 -9.45
C HIS A 29 14.86 5.89 -10.06
N SER A 30 15.63 5.32 -10.98
CA SER A 30 15.32 4.08 -11.69
C SER A 30 15.77 2.83 -10.95
N LYS A 31 16.22 2.93 -9.69
CA LYS A 31 16.37 1.74 -8.84
C LYS A 31 14.96 1.20 -8.59
N GLY A 32 14.73 -0.01 -9.10
CA GLY A 32 13.46 -0.74 -8.99
C GLY A 32 12.33 -0.20 -9.87
N LYS A 33 11.85 -1.04 -10.79
CA LYS A 33 10.61 -0.77 -11.54
C LYS A 33 9.43 -1.27 -10.72
N VAL A 34 8.38 -0.47 -10.63
CA VAL A 34 7.07 -0.94 -10.16
C VAL A 34 6.63 -2.08 -11.09
N PRO A 35 6.24 -3.26 -10.55
CA PRO A 35 5.78 -4.36 -11.39
C PRO A 35 4.59 -3.95 -12.25
N GLU A 36 4.47 -4.54 -13.45
CA GLU A 36 3.39 -4.24 -14.37
C GLU A 36 2.02 -4.54 -13.73
N GLY A 37 1.05 -3.65 -13.96
CA GLY A 37 -0.31 -3.78 -13.41
C GLY A 37 -0.46 -3.38 -11.93
N VAL A 38 0.62 -3.06 -11.22
CA VAL A 38 0.53 -2.57 -9.83
C VAL A 38 0.06 -1.12 -9.81
N PRO A 39 -1.05 -0.80 -9.10
CA PRO A 39 -1.52 0.58 -9.01
C PRO A 39 -0.55 1.46 -8.24
N VAL A 40 -0.43 2.71 -8.67
CA VAL A 40 0.49 3.69 -8.07
C VAL A 40 -0.29 4.72 -7.25
N LEU A 41 0.10 4.86 -5.99
CA LEU A 41 -0.29 5.97 -5.12
C LEU A 41 0.80 7.05 -5.13
N ASP A 42 0.46 8.23 -5.65
CA ASP A 42 1.38 9.36 -5.69
C ASP A 42 1.40 10.13 -4.36
N CYS A 43 2.41 9.86 -3.54
CA CYS A 43 2.63 10.53 -2.27
C CYS A 43 3.28 11.92 -2.42
N ARG A 44 3.57 12.41 -3.64
CA ARG A 44 4.03 13.79 -3.86
C ARG A 44 2.95 14.83 -3.58
N THR A 45 1.69 14.40 -3.52
CA THR A 45 0.54 15.18 -3.06
C THR A 45 0.65 15.62 -1.60
N MET A 46 1.50 14.97 -0.80
CA MET A 46 1.86 15.44 0.55
C MET A 46 2.87 16.58 0.48
N LYS A 47 2.78 17.51 1.45
CA LYS A 47 3.80 18.55 1.68
C LYS A 47 5.19 17.91 1.69
N ASN A 48 6.12 18.49 0.93
CA ASN A 48 7.49 17.97 0.87
C ASN A 48 8.14 18.00 2.25
N CYS A 49 8.93 16.97 2.54
CA CYS A 49 9.58 16.78 3.83
C CYS A 49 10.90 16.01 3.68
N PHE A 50 11.77 16.18 4.67
CA PHE A 50 13.14 15.65 4.67
C PHE A 50 13.35 14.51 5.68
N SER A 51 12.27 13.94 6.22
CA SER A 51 12.33 12.77 7.09
C SER A 51 11.00 11.99 7.11
N ILE A 52 11.04 10.71 7.46
CA ILE A 52 9.83 9.89 7.66
C ILE A 52 8.96 10.43 8.80
N PRO A 53 9.50 10.80 9.99
CA PRO A 53 8.68 11.40 11.05
C PRO A 53 7.96 12.67 10.61
N ALA A 54 8.59 13.52 9.80
CA ALA A 54 7.95 14.70 9.25
C ALA A 54 6.83 14.35 8.27
N ALA A 55 7.01 13.30 7.44
CA ALA A 55 5.96 12.81 6.54
C ALA A 55 4.72 12.34 7.31
N ARG A 56 4.90 11.61 8.43
CA ARG A 56 3.80 11.11 9.27
C ARG A 56 3.00 12.22 9.96
N LYS A 57 3.61 13.39 10.17
CA LYS A 57 2.96 14.58 10.75
C LYS A 57 2.22 15.43 9.71
N ALA A 58 2.34 15.13 8.41
CA ALA A 58 1.66 15.90 7.39
C ALA A 58 0.13 15.70 7.48
N PRO A 59 -0.70 16.75 7.34
CA PRO A 59 -2.15 16.63 7.42
C PRO A 59 -2.74 15.61 6.42
N GLN A 60 -2.11 15.46 5.26
CA GLN A 60 -2.53 14.52 4.21
C GLN A 60 -2.20 13.05 4.51
N PHE A 61 -1.37 12.77 5.52
CA PHE A 61 -0.81 11.45 5.76
C PHE A 61 -1.91 10.39 5.96
N ASN A 62 -2.80 10.61 6.93
CA ASN A 62 -3.87 9.65 7.24
C ASN A 62 -4.83 9.44 6.06
N GLY A 63 -5.15 10.51 5.31
CA GLY A 63 -6.00 10.42 4.12
C GLY A 63 -5.37 9.58 3.00
N LEU A 64 -4.06 9.68 2.80
CA LEU A 64 -3.34 8.85 1.83
C LEU A 64 -3.18 7.40 2.29
N VAL A 65 -2.94 7.17 3.58
CA VAL A 65 -2.93 5.80 4.14
C VAL A 65 -4.29 5.13 3.91
N ALA A 66 -5.40 5.81 4.22
CA ALA A 66 -6.75 5.28 3.98
C ALA A 66 -7.01 4.98 2.49
N LYS A 67 -6.63 5.92 1.60
CA LYS A 67 -6.73 5.71 0.14
C LYS A 67 -5.90 4.51 -0.33
N GLY A 68 -4.69 4.37 0.21
CA GLY A 68 -3.80 3.26 -0.09
C GLY A 68 -4.33 1.92 0.41
N LEU A 69 -4.91 1.85 1.62
CA LEU A 69 -5.54 0.64 2.14
C LEU A 69 -6.67 0.16 1.22
N ASN A 70 -7.55 1.06 0.79
CA ASN A 70 -8.63 0.72 -0.13
C ASN A 70 -8.09 0.19 -1.47
N ALA A 71 -7.11 0.90 -2.05
CA ALA A 71 -6.49 0.49 -3.32
C ALA A 71 -5.79 -0.87 -3.20
N ALA A 72 -5.07 -1.12 -2.10
CA ALA A 72 -4.41 -2.38 -1.85
C ALA A 72 -5.42 -3.53 -1.74
N TRP A 73 -6.52 -3.35 -1.02
CA TRP A 73 -7.59 -4.36 -0.89
C TRP A 73 -8.31 -4.65 -2.21
N GLU A 74 -8.50 -3.65 -3.06
CA GLU A 74 -9.17 -3.82 -4.36
C GLU A 74 -8.27 -4.46 -5.41
N LYS A 75 -6.98 -4.12 -5.41
CA LYS A 75 -6.03 -4.50 -6.47
C LYS A 75 -5.02 -5.55 -6.03
N LYS A 76 -5.09 -6.01 -4.78
CA LYS A 76 -4.19 -6.98 -4.13
C LYS A 76 -2.70 -6.57 -4.07
N HIS A 77 -2.34 -5.41 -4.59
CA HIS A 77 -0.99 -4.85 -4.59
C HIS A 77 -1.08 -3.31 -4.59
N LEU A 78 -0.03 -2.63 -4.13
CA LEU A 78 0.06 -1.17 -4.21
C LEU A 78 1.52 -0.69 -4.22
N ALA A 79 1.83 0.27 -5.10
CA ALA A 79 3.11 0.98 -5.07
C ALA A 79 2.93 2.45 -4.64
N CYS A 80 3.61 2.86 -3.59
CA CYS A 80 3.65 4.24 -3.11
C CYS A 80 4.88 4.96 -3.66
N GLY A 81 4.68 6.07 -4.36
CA GLY A 81 5.75 6.82 -5.03
C GLY A 81 5.97 8.20 -4.43
N CYS A 82 7.23 8.62 -4.26
CA CYS A 82 7.59 10.03 -4.04
C CYS A 82 8.81 10.39 -4.88
N ASP A 83 9.24 11.65 -4.89
CA ASP A 83 10.32 12.11 -5.79
C ASP A 83 11.58 11.24 -5.71
N TYR A 84 12.01 10.88 -4.51
CA TYR A 84 13.27 10.19 -4.27
C TYR A 84 13.13 8.82 -3.61
N GLY A 85 11.90 8.38 -3.28
CA GLY A 85 11.67 7.09 -2.63
C GLY A 85 12.16 6.96 -1.18
N LYS A 86 12.37 8.07 -0.44
CA LYS A 86 13.03 8.05 0.88
C LYS A 86 12.14 8.40 2.08
N HIS A 87 11.14 9.27 1.91
CA HIS A 87 10.38 9.84 3.03
C HIS A 87 8.89 9.62 2.90
N ARG A 88 8.21 10.36 2.00
CA ARG A 88 6.74 10.36 1.88
C ARG A 88 6.21 8.98 1.48
N SER A 89 6.73 8.40 0.40
CA SER A 89 6.32 7.06 -0.04
C SER A 89 6.63 5.99 0.98
N VAL A 90 7.81 6.05 1.60
CA VAL A 90 8.23 5.08 2.63
C VAL A 90 7.32 5.16 3.85
N ALA A 91 7.03 6.36 4.35
CA ALA A 91 6.16 6.55 5.51
C ALA A 91 4.75 5.99 5.27
N VAL A 92 4.16 6.27 4.10
CA VAL A 92 2.82 5.79 3.75
C VAL A 92 2.83 4.27 3.54
N ALA A 93 3.82 3.75 2.82
CA ALA A 93 3.95 2.32 2.54
C ALA A 93 4.21 1.49 3.81
N GLU A 94 5.03 1.99 4.75
CA GLU A 94 5.28 1.36 6.06
C GLU A 94 4.00 1.23 6.87
N GLU A 95 3.19 2.30 6.93
CA GLU A 95 1.95 2.29 7.70
C GLU A 95 0.91 1.34 7.08
N ILE A 96 0.75 1.36 5.76
CA ILE A 96 -0.16 0.45 5.05
C ILE A 96 0.31 -1.01 5.22
N SER A 97 1.60 -1.29 5.01
CA SER A 97 2.19 -2.61 5.19
C SER A 97 1.96 -3.15 6.60
N LYS A 98 2.16 -2.30 7.62
CA LYS A 98 1.92 -2.62 9.02
C LYS A 98 0.45 -2.95 9.30
N GLN A 99 -0.49 -2.13 8.83
CA GLN A 99 -1.91 -2.34 9.06
C GLN A 99 -2.46 -3.58 8.34
N LEU A 100 -1.94 -3.88 7.15
CA LEU A 100 -2.30 -5.07 6.39
C LEU A 100 -1.55 -6.32 6.87
N GLY A 101 -0.42 -6.18 7.58
CA GLY A 101 0.44 -7.30 7.95
C GLY A 101 1.02 -8.01 6.71
N VAL A 102 1.52 -7.24 5.75
CA VAL A 102 2.07 -7.72 4.46
C VAL A 102 3.47 -7.14 4.25
N PRO A 103 4.35 -7.79 3.47
CA PRO A 103 5.71 -7.28 3.26
C PRO A 103 5.75 -5.92 2.58
N LEU A 104 6.68 -5.07 3.04
CA LEU A 104 7.09 -3.84 2.38
C LEU A 104 8.34 -4.09 1.54
N ILE A 105 8.27 -3.77 0.24
CA ILE A 105 9.40 -3.88 -0.70
C ILE A 105 9.83 -2.46 -1.09
N LYS A 106 11.10 -2.14 -0.88
CA LYS A 106 11.70 -0.86 -1.31
C LYS A 106 12.37 -1.06 -2.66
N LEU A 107 11.90 -0.32 -3.66
CA LEU A 107 12.36 -0.35 -5.04
C LEU A 107 13.43 0.72 -5.27
#